data_AF-A0A954HQF7-F1
#
_entry.id   AF-A0A954HQF7-F1
#
_cell.length_a   1.000
_cell.length_b   1.000
_cell.length_c   1.000
_cell.angle_alpha   90.00
_cell.angle_beta   90.00
_cell.angle_gamma   90.00
#
_symmetry.space_group_name_H-M   'P 1'
#
loop_
_entity.id
_entity.type
_entity.pdbx_description
1 polymer ?
#
loop_
_entity_poly.entity_id
_entity_poly.type
_entity_poly.pdbx_seq_one_letter_code
_entity_poly.pdbx_strand_id
1 'polypeptide(L)' 'MQDHFFDLEPGQSVRLGEYRVTLLEVDGQAAVLEIDGPDGFADPAPVSGLFEEAEICDEAVVLV' A
#
# COMPACT_ATOMS: atom_id res chain seq x y z
N MET A 1 -3.64 12.58 -16.14
CA MET A 1 -4.14 11.65 -15.11
C MET A 1 -4.76 12.48 -14.01
N GLN A 2 -5.85 12.05 -13.40
CA GLN A 2 -6.44 12.71 -12.23
C GLN A 2 -6.18 11.83 -11.02
N ASP A 3 -5.66 12.43 -9.96
CA ASP A 3 -5.44 11.75 -8.70
C ASP A 3 -6.74 11.77 -7.88
N HIS A 4 -7.07 10.62 -7.28
CA HIS A 4 -8.23 10.47 -6.41
C HIS A 4 -7.76 10.16 -5.00
N PHE A 5 -8.11 11.03 -4.07
CA PHE A 5 -7.77 10.90 -2.65
C PHE A 5 -9.00 10.46 -1.87
N PHE A 6 -8.82 9.49 -0.99
CA PHE A 6 -9.86 8.98 -0.10
C PHE A 6 -9.29 8.97 1.32
N ASP A 7 -9.94 9.70 2.23
CA ASP A 7 -9.66 9.58 3.65
C ASP A 7 -10.38 8.34 4.18
N LEU A 8 -9.61 7.41 4.74
CA LEU A 8 -10.12 6.18 5.35
C LEU A 8 -9.69 6.11 6.81
N GLU A 9 -10.62 5.72 7.66
CA GLU A 9 -10.35 5.30 9.04
C GLU A 9 -10.14 3.77 9.10
N PRO A 10 -9.39 3.25 10.08
CA PRO A 10 -9.27 1.80 10.28
C PRO A 10 -10.64 1.10 10.37
N GLY A 11 -10.82 0.05 9.59
CA GLY A 11 -12.08 -0.68 9.41
C GLY A 11 -12.94 -0.19 8.24
N GLN A 12 -12.60 0.94 7.61
CA GLN A 12 -13.32 1.44 6.43
C GLN A 12 -12.79 0.83 5.13
N SER A 13 -13.66 0.71 4.14
CA SER A 13 -13.32 0.23 2.80
C SER A 13 -13.70 1.23 1.72
N VAL A 14 -12.87 1.30 0.68
CA VAL A 14 -13.19 1.96 -0.59
C VAL A 14 -13.29 0.91 -1.70
N ARG A 15 -14.18 1.13 -2.66
CA ARG A 15 -14.31 0.30 -3.85
C ARG A 15 -13.70 1.01 -5.05
N LEU A 16 -12.69 0.39 -5.66
CA LEU A 16 -11.99 0.88 -6.84
C LEU A 16 -12.23 -0.09 -7.99
N GLY A 17 -13.31 0.18 -8.75
CA GLY A 17 -13.78 -0.73 -9.80
C GLY A 17 -14.25 -2.07 -9.21
N GLU A 18 -13.54 -3.14 -9.59
CA GLU A 18 -13.80 -4.52 -9.12
C GLU A 18 -13.06 -4.86 -7.83
N TYR A 19 -12.15 -3.99 -7.39
CA TYR A 19 -11.38 -4.20 -6.17
C TYR A 19 -12.06 -3.52 -4.98
N ARG A 20 -11.99 -4.18 -3.82
CA ARG A 20 -12.30 -3.61 -2.53
C ARG A 20 -11.01 -3.46 -1.75
N VAL A 21 -10.70 -2.24 -1.33
CA VAL A 21 -9.55 -1.92 -0.49
C VAL A 21 -10.07 -1.58 0.90
N THR A 22 -9.63 -2.29 1.92
CA THR A 22 -9.98 -2.04 3.32
C THR A 22 -8.73 -1.58 4.07
N LEU A 23 -8.83 -0.46 4.79
CA LEU A 23 -7.79 -0.07 5.73
C LEU A 23 -7.97 -0.86 7.02
N LEU A 24 -7.05 -1.76 7.35
CA LEU A 24 -7.14 -2.58 8.56
C LEU A 24 -6.56 -1.85 9.77
N GLU A 25 -5.36 -1.28 9.61
CA GLU A 25 -4.63 -0.64 10.70
C GLU A 25 -3.71 0.46 10.16
N VAL A 26 -3.43 1.45 11.01
CA VAL A 26 -2.38 2.44 10.79
C VAL A 26 -1.46 2.39 12.00
N ASP A 27 -0.19 2.06 11.78
CA ASP A 27 0.85 2.06 12.81
C ASP A 27 1.95 3.06 12.42
N GLY A 28 1.90 4.24 13.03
CA GLY A 28 2.82 5.33 12.74
C GLY A 28 2.75 5.80 11.28
N GLN A 29 3.77 5.44 10.49
CA GLN A 29 3.89 5.78 9.06
C GLN A 29 3.49 4.62 8.13
N ALA A 30 3.13 3.46 8.69
CA ALA A 30 2.71 2.29 7.93
C ALA A 30 1.19 2.13 7.99
N ALA A 31 0.61 1.68 6.88
CA ALA A 31 -0.81 1.30 6.80
C ALA A 31 -0.90 -0.15 6.34
N VAL A 32 -1.73 -0.93 7.03
CA VAL A 32 -2.06 -2.30 6.64
C VAL A 32 -3.35 -2.25 5.82
N LEU A 33 -3.24 -2.62 4.54
CA LEU A 33 -4.36 -2.66 3.60
C LEU A 33 -4.70 -4.11 3.27
N GLU A 34 -5.99 -4.43 3.28
CA GLU A 34 -6.53 -5.64 2.68
C GLU A 34 -7.09 -5.27 1.30
N ILE A 35 -6.69 -6.00 0.27
CA ILE A 35 -7.19 -5.81 -1.10
C ILE A 35 -7.87 -7.11 -1.53
N ASP A 36 -9.19 -7.06 -1.67
CA ASP A 36 -9.99 -8.13 -2.21
C ASP A 36 -10.34 -7.81 -3.67
N GLY A 37 -10.08 -8.75 -4.57
CA GLY A 37 -10.28 -8.58 -6.01
C GLY A 37 -10.51 -9.92 -6.70
N PRO A 38 -11.10 -9.90 -7.91
CA PRO A 38 -11.54 -11.11 -8.61
C PRO A 38 -10.39 -12.08 -8.93
N ASP A 39 -9.17 -11.58 -9.06
CA ASP A 39 -7.99 -12.36 -9.44
C ASP A 39 -7.18 -12.88 -8.24
N GLY A 40 -7.57 -12.54 -7.00
CA GLY A 40 -6.88 -13.00 -5.77
C GLY A 40 -5.42 -12.57 -5.65
N PHE A 41 -4.94 -11.71 -6.55
CA PHE A 41 -3.56 -11.26 -6.62
C PHE A 41 -3.53 -9.74 -6.63
N ALA A 42 -3.19 -9.15 -5.49
CA ALA A 42 -2.71 -7.79 -5.43
C ALA A 42 -1.18 -7.86 -5.43
N ASP A 43 -0.52 -7.45 -6.51
CA ASP A 43 0.93 -7.31 -6.55
C ASP A 43 1.29 -6.04 -5.77
N PRO A 44 1.86 -6.12 -4.55
CA PRO A 44 2.23 -4.93 -3.81
C PRO A 44 3.60 -4.46 -4.32
N ALA A 45 3.67 -4.03 -5.58
CA ALA A 45 4.81 -3.28 -6.04
C ALA A 45 4.74 -1.89 -5.40
N PRO A 46 5.73 -1.46 -4.60
CA PRO A 46 5.78 -0.09 -4.11
C PRO A 46 5.90 0.83 -5.33
N VAL A 47 4.81 1.52 -5.67
CA VAL A 47 4.87 2.69 -6.53
C VAL A 47 5.40 3.82 -5.66
N SER A 48 6.72 4.01 -5.68
CA SER A 48 7.38 5.16 -5.06
C SER A 48 6.83 6.46 -5.66
N GLY A 49 5.76 6.98 -5.05
CA GLY A 49 5.27 8.32 -5.32
C GLY A 49 6.27 9.32 -4.76
N LEU A 50 7.12 9.87 -5.63
CA LEU A 50 7.76 11.18 -5.55
C LEU A 50 7.88 11.81 -4.15
N PHE A 51 8.67 11.20 -3.27
CA PHE A 51 9.39 11.93 -2.24
C PHE A 51 10.88 11.71 -2.53
N GLU A 52 11.57 12.82 -2.76
CA GLU A 52 13.02 12.90 -3.00
C GLU A 52 13.80 11.95 -2.08
N GLU A 53 14.68 11.17 -2.72
CA GLU A 53 15.91 10.61 -2.17
C GLU A 53 15.81 9.99 -0.76
N ALA A 54 15.28 8.77 -0.68
CA ALA A 54 15.77 7.82 0.33
C ALA A 54 16.95 7.06 -0.29
N GLU A 55 18.17 7.50 0.03
CA GLU A 55 19.38 6.70 -0.15
C GLU A 55 19.11 5.27 0.36
N ILE A 56 19.15 4.31 -0.55
CA ILE A 56 19.20 2.90 -0.18
C ILE A 56 20.61 2.67 0.37
N CYS A 57 20.79 2.81 1.69
CA CYS A 57 21.99 2.31 2.35
C CYS A 57 21.93 0.77 2.36
N ASP A 58 22.89 0.20 1.66
CA ASP A 58 23.22 -1.22 1.53
C ASP A 58 23.52 -1.87 2.89
N GLU A 59 22.80 -2.94 3.25
CA GLU A 59 23.41 -4.04 4.00
C GLU A 59 22.70 -5.36 3.65
N ALA A 60 23.38 -6.15 2.81
CA ALA A 60 23.00 -7.52 2.51
C ALA A 60 23.01 -8.38 3.79
N VAL A 61 21.84 -8.88 4.19
CA VAL A 61 21.76 -9.94 5.21
C VAL A 61 22.22 -11.24 4.56
N VAL A 62 23.49 -11.60 4.80
CA VAL A 62 24.02 -12.94 4.50
C VAL A 62 23.38 -13.93 5.47
N LEU A 63 22.71 -14.94 4.92
CA LEU A 63 22.11 -16.03 5.67
C LEU A 63 22.84 -17.33 5.30
N VAL A 64 24.00 -17.58 5.90
CA VAL A 64 24.62 -18.93 6.09
C VAL A 64 25.51 -18.92 7.32
#